data_AF-A0A8S0STI6-F1
#
_entry.id   AF-A0A8S0STI6-F1
#
_cell.length_a   1.000
_cell.length_b   1.000
_cell.length_c   1.000
_cell.angle_alpha   90.00
_cell.angle_beta   90.00
_cell.angle_gamma   90.00
#
_symmetry.space_group_name_H-M   'P 1'
#
loop_
_entity.id
_entity.type
_entity.pdbx_description
1 polymer ?
#
loop_
_entity_poly.entity_id
_entity_poly.type
_entity_poly.pdbx_seq_one_letter_code
_entity_poly.pdbx_strand_id
1 'polypeptide(L)'
;MESKWLICLLLISGFSTYCYASKSMRMRLSTEQNMEDLLTRRNLLSNGLGSTPPMGWNSWNHFACNIDEKTIKETADSLVSTGLFKLGYIYVNIDDCWAESSRDDKGNLVPKKSTFPSGIKALADYVHSKGLKLGIYSDAGYYTCSKKQPGSLGHEEQDAKTFASWGIDYLKYDNCNNDFSKPTQRYPVMTRALMNAGRPIFFSLCEWGDLHPALWGYNVGNSWRTTNDISDNWDSMVSRADQNEVYADLARPAGWNDPDMLEVGNGGMKKDEYIVHFSIWAISKAPLLIGCDVRNTTKEVMEIIANKEVLSVNQDKLGVQAKKVRMEGDLEVILQFSCCDIAIMLFFHIRNSEYYVPFYFNV
;
A
#
# COMPACT_ATOMS: atom_id res chain seq x y z
N MET A 1 -13.71 -33.56 -1.60
CA MET A 1 -14.42 -33.03 -0.41
C MET A 1 -14.20 -31.54 -0.40
N GLU A 2 -15.21 -30.79 -0.79
CA GLU A 2 -15.17 -29.33 -0.97
C GLU A 2 -15.08 -28.65 0.39
N SER A 3 -14.06 -27.80 0.57
CA SER A 3 -14.00 -26.85 1.67
C SER A 3 -15.06 -25.77 1.42
N LYS A 4 -16.05 -25.64 2.30
CA LYS A 4 -17.00 -24.52 2.25
C LYS A 4 -16.51 -23.44 3.21
N TRP A 5 -16.14 -22.30 2.66
CA TRP A 5 -15.79 -21.10 3.42
C TRP A 5 -16.98 -20.14 3.39
N LEU A 6 -17.43 -19.66 4.55
CA LEU A 6 -18.50 -18.68 4.65
C LEU A 6 -17.90 -17.32 5.04
N ILE A 7 -17.52 -16.51 4.04
CA ILE A 7 -17.20 -15.10 4.30
C ILE A 7 -18.52 -14.34 4.26
N CYS A 8 -19.06 -14.05 5.44
CA CYS A 8 -20.17 -13.09 5.57
C CYS A 8 -19.57 -11.71 5.80
N LEU A 9 -19.44 -10.93 4.73
CA LEU A 9 -19.31 -9.48 4.84
C LEU A 9 -20.71 -8.92 5.08
N LEU A 10 -21.05 -8.64 6.33
CA LEU A 10 -22.34 -8.04 6.67
C LEU A 10 -22.17 -6.52 6.75
N LEU A 11 -22.74 -5.81 5.77
CA LEU A 11 -22.93 -4.36 5.83
C LEU A 11 -24.25 -4.10 6.55
N ILE A 12 -24.17 -3.73 7.83
CA ILE A 12 -25.35 -3.36 8.60
C ILE A 12 -25.57 -1.86 8.42
N SER A 13 -26.61 -1.50 7.67
CA SER A 13 -27.06 -0.12 7.53
C SER A 13 -28.21 0.18 8.49
N GLY A 14 -28.10 1.27 9.26
CA GLY A 14 -29.22 1.72 10.10
C GLY A 14 -28.93 2.36 11.47
N PHE A 15 -27.78 2.97 11.71
CA PHE A 15 -27.59 3.77 12.94
C PHE A 15 -27.76 5.27 12.67
N SER A 16 -28.99 5.78 12.84
CA SER A 16 -29.18 7.22 13.03
C SER A 16 -28.83 7.57 14.48
N THR A 17 -27.65 8.12 14.71
CA THR A 17 -27.33 8.73 16.01
C THR A 17 -27.36 10.25 15.87
N TYR A 18 -28.34 10.86 16.53
CA TYR A 18 -28.41 12.31 16.72
C TYR A 18 -27.17 12.76 17.50
N CYS A 19 -26.29 13.52 16.85
CA CYS A 19 -25.13 14.11 17.50
C CYS A 19 -25.58 15.32 18.33
N TYR A 20 -25.73 15.17 19.64
CA TYR A 20 -25.88 16.31 20.56
C TYR A 20 -24.50 16.90 20.86
N ALA A 21 -24.24 18.10 20.32
CA ALA A 21 -23.09 18.91 20.71
C ALA A 21 -23.27 19.43 22.15
N SER A 22 -22.35 19.08 23.05
CA SER A 22 -22.25 19.70 24.37
C SER A 22 -21.04 20.65 24.46
N LYS A 23 -21.17 21.65 25.34
CA LYS A 23 -20.55 22.98 25.33
C LYS A 23 -19.02 23.03 25.29
N SER A 24 -18.55 24.10 24.63
CA SER A 24 -17.16 24.56 24.55
C SER A 24 -16.47 24.72 25.91
N MET A 25 -15.27 24.16 26.06
CA MET A 25 -14.32 24.52 27.09
C MET A 25 -13.35 25.58 26.51
N ARG A 26 -13.40 26.80 27.03
CA ARG A 26 -12.41 27.86 26.73
C ARG A 26 -11.13 27.57 27.51
N MET A 27 -10.06 27.16 26.83
CA MET A 27 -8.71 27.20 27.39
C MET A 27 -8.09 28.58 27.13
N ARG A 28 -7.58 29.20 28.21
CA ARG A 28 -6.76 30.41 28.18
C ARG A 28 -5.39 30.07 27.57
N LEU A 29 -5.00 30.76 26.51
CA LEU A 29 -3.63 30.72 25.98
C LEU A 29 -2.75 31.66 26.82
N SER A 30 -1.78 31.10 27.53
CA SER A 30 -0.60 31.85 27.97
C SER A 30 0.42 31.84 26.83
N THR A 31 0.63 33.01 26.24
CA THR A 31 1.67 33.29 25.26
C THR A 31 3.03 33.26 25.94
N GLU A 32 3.94 32.38 25.49
CA GLU A 32 5.43 32.53 25.46
C GLU A 32 6.24 31.21 25.47
N GLN A 33 5.65 30.03 25.24
CA GLN A 33 6.45 28.80 25.08
C GLN A 33 6.39 28.20 23.67
N ASN A 34 7.59 28.13 23.08
CA ASN A 34 8.07 27.22 22.04
C ASN A 34 7.60 27.44 20.60
N MET A 35 8.26 28.40 19.94
CA MET A 35 8.35 28.45 18.47
C MET A 35 9.13 27.25 17.89
N GLU A 36 10.00 26.62 18.70
CA GLU A 36 10.70 25.35 18.36
C GLU A 36 9.77 24.12 18.43
N ASP A 37 8.87 23.99 19.42
CA ASP A 37 7.88 22.88 19.45
C ASP A 37 6.84 22.98 18.33
N LEU A 38 6.52 24.20 17.89
CA LEU A 38 5.60 24.40 16.77
C LEU A 38 6.19 23.95 15.42
N LEU A 39 7.51 23.95 15.28
CA LEU A 39 8.20 23.40 14.10
C LEU A 39 8.19 21.86 14.12
N THR A 40 8.23 21.23 15.29
CA THR A 40 8.18 19.77 15.46
C THR A 40 6.77 19.17 15.29
N ARG A 41 5.71 20.01 15.27
CA ARG A 41 4.30 19.57 15.06
C ARG A 41 3.83 19.54 13.61
N ARG A 42 4.70 19.82 12.64
CA ARG A 42 4.35 19.69 11.21
C ARG A 42 4.75 18.30 10.73
N ASN A 43 3.78 17.53 10.27
CA ASN A 43 4.01 16.30 9.51
C ASN A 43 4.99 16.64 8.37
N LEU A 44 6.16 16.00 8.32
CA LEU A 44 7.21 16.30 7.34
C LEU A 44 6.70 16.01 5.92
N LEU A 45 5.86 14.99 5.79
CA LEU A 45 5.13 14.69 4.56
C LEU A 45 3.72 15.28 4.62
N SER A 46 3.57 16.50 4.09
CA SER A 46 2.26 17.12 3.85
C SER A 46 2.03 17.31 2.36
N ASN A 47 1.99 16.19 1.62
CA ASN A 47 1.89 16.18 0.16
C ASN A 47 0.43 16.10 -0.37
N GLY A 48 -0.57 16.00 0.51
CA GLY A 48 -1.99 15.92 0.15
C GLY A 48 -2.41 14.61 -0.52
N LEU A 49 -1.58 13.56 -0.45
CA LEU A 49 -1.84 12.25 -1.04
C LEU A 49 -2.31 11.22 0.00
N GLY A 50 -2.82 10.08 -0.48
CA GLY A 50 -3.16 8.94 0.37
C GLY A 50 -4.39 9.15 1.27
N SER A 51 -5.35 9.99 0.88
CA SER A 51 -6.60 10.17 1.65
C SER A 51 -7.39 8.88 1.87
N THR A 52 -7.22 7.91 0.97
CA THR A 52 -7.63 6.50 1.08
C THR A 52 -6.42 5.62 0.72
N PRO A 53 -6.43 4.31 1.06
CA PRO A 53 -5.32 3.42 0.70
C PRO A 53 -5.07 3.42 -0.81
N PRO A 54 -3.80 3.41 -1.27
CA PRO A 54 -3.51 3.40 -2.70
C PRO A 54 -3.98 2.09 -3.35
N MET A 55 -4.54 2.21 -4.54
CA MET A 55 -4.95 1.06 -5.36
C MET A 55 -4.20 1.09 -6.70
N GLY A 56 -3.69 -0.06 -7.12
CA GLY A 56 -2.91 -0.16 -8.34
C GLY A 56 -2.38 -1.55 -8.60
N TRP A 57 -1.23 -1.59 -9.26
CA TRP A 57 -0.51 -2.80 -9.64
C TRP A 57 0.99 -2.58 -9.41
N ASN A 58 1.72 -3.62 -9.04
CA ASN A 58 3.18 -3.63 -8.93
C ASN A 58 3.75 -4.83 -9.69
N SER A 59 4.89 -4.63 -10.37
CA SER A 59 5.53 -5.65 -11.21
C SER A 59 6.17 -6.83 -10.46
N TRP A 60 6.49 -6.71 -9.17
CA TRP A 60 7.43 -7.60 -8.49
C TRP A 60 6.96 -9.04 -8.35
N ASN A 61 5.79 -9.28 -7.76
CA ASN A 61 5.37 -10.63 -7.36
C ASN A 61 5.34 -11.63 -8.53
N HIS A 62 4.93 -11.17 -9.71
CA HIS A 62 4.85 -12.02 -10.90
C HIS A 62 6.10 -11.95 -11.79
N PHE A 63 6.63 -10.75 -12.03
CA PHE A 63 7.67 -10.54 -13.05
C PHE A 63 9.09 -10.51 -12.46
N ALA A 64 9.24 -10.21 -11.17
CA ALA A 64 10.52 -9.92 -10.54
C ALA A 64 11.36 -8.97 -11.43
N CYS A 65 12.56 -9.37 -11.83
CA CYS A 65 13.42 -8.60 -12.73
C CYS A 65 13.20 -8.84 -14.23
N ASN A 66 12.20 -9.63 -14.61
CA ASN A 66 11.82 -9.84 -16.00
C ASN A 66 10.74 -8.82 -16.41
N ILE A 67 11.11 -7.55 -16.35
CA ILE A 67 10.21 -6.43 -16.62
C ILE A 67 10.76 -5.50 -17.70
N ASP A 68 9.88 -5.03 -18.58
CA ASP A 68 10.22 -4.13 -19.67
C ASP A 68 9.11 -3.09 -19.95
N GLU A 69 9.44 -2.06 -20.74
CA GLU A 69 8.55 -0.98 -21.14
C GLU A 69 7.27 -1.51 -21.77
N LYS A 70 7.38 -2.56 -22.61
CA LYS A 70 6.23 -3.15 -23.30
C LYS A 70 5.24 -3.73 -22.29
N THR A 71 5.73 -4.50 -21.33
CA THR A 71 4.93 -5.12 -20.28
C THR A 71 4.22 -4.05 -19.45
N ILE A 72 4.90 -2.96 -19.07
CA ILE A 72 4.27 -1.86 -18.32
C ILE A 72 3.17 -1.17 -19.13
N LYS A 73 3.39 -0.92 -20.44
CA LYS A 73 2.39 -0.32 -21.33
C LYS A 73 1.16 -1.22 -21.50
N GLU A 74 1.38 -2.51 -21.74
CA GLU A 74 0.30 -3.49 -21.87
C GLU A 74 -0.48 -3.66 -20.56
N THR A 75 0.20 -3.67 -19.41
CA THR A 75 -0.45 -3.67 -18.09
C THR A 75 -1.32 -2.42 -17.90
N ALA A 76 -0.83 -1.24 -18.27
CA ALA A 76 -1.61 0.00 -18.22
C ALA A 76 -2.86 -0.09 -19.13
N ASP A 77 -2.72 -0.63 -20.34
CA ASP A 77 -3.85 -0.86 -21.25
C ASP A 77 -4.86 -1.88 -20.69
N SER A 78 -4.37 -2.93 -20.03
CA SER A 78 -5.20 -3.94 -19.37
C SER A 78 -5.98 -3.37 -18.19
N LEU A 79 -5.38 -2.54 -17.33
CA LEU A 79 -6.12 -1.88 -16.25
C LEU A 79 -7.28 -1.03 -16.78
N VAL A 80 -7.10 -0.35 -17.91
CA VAL A 80 -8.16 0.44 -18.54
C VAL A 80 -9.22 -0.46 -19.20
N SER A 81 -8.80 -1.41 -20.04
CA SER A 81 -9.71 -2.22 -20.86
C SER A 81 -10.53 -3.23 -20.04
N THR A 82 -9.98 -3.77 -18.95
CA THR A 82 -10.70 -4.64 -18.00
C THR A 82 -11.65 -3.87 -17.08
N GLY A 83 -11.53 -2.54 -17.03
CA GLY A 83 -12.34 -1.67 -16.17
C GLY A 83 -11.80 -1.50 -14.75
N LEU A 84 -10.69 -2.14 -14.38
CA LEU A 84 -10.05 -1.97 -13.06
C LEU A 84 -9.70 -0.51 -12.76
N PHE A 85 -9.26 0.25 -13.78
CA PHE A 85 -9.03 1.69 -13.67
C PHE A 85 -10.27 2.43 -13.12
N LYS A 86 -11.47 2.09 -13.62
CA LYS A 86 -12.73 2.72 -13.18
C LYS A 86 -13.12 2.32 -11.75
N LEU A 87 -12.53 1.25 -11.21
CA LEU A 87 -12.71 0.81 -9.84
C LEU A 87 -11.70 1.43 -8.87
N GLY A 88 -10.75 2.22 -9.37
CA GLY A 88 -9.78 2.96 -8.55
C GLY A 88 -8.35 2.45 -8.65
N TYR A 89 -8.08 1.37 -9.39
CA TYR A 89 -6.71 0.88 -9.63
C TYR A 89 -5.97 1.84 -10.59
N ILE A 90 -5.32 2.86 -10.03
CA ILE A 90 -4.72 3.96 -10.80
C ILE A 90 -3.20 3.93 -10.86
N TYR A 91 -2.52 3.30 -9.90
CA TYR A 91 -1.06 3.25 -9.86
C TYR A 91 -0.52 2.06 -10.66
N VAL A 92 0.42 2.31 -11.58
CA VAL A 92 1.20 1.30 -12.31
C VAL A 92 2.63 1.41 -11.81
N ASN A 93 3.00 0.59 -10.83
CA ASN A 93 4.28 0.70 -10.14
C ASN A 93 5.32 -0.24 -10.75
N ILE A 94 6.43 0.34 -11.22
CA ILE A 94 7.63 -0.40 -11.61
C ILE A 94 8.43 -0.68 -10.34
N ASP A 95 8.74 -1.95 -10.09
CA ASP A 95 9.60 -2.36 -8.98
C ASP A 95 11.08 -2.37 -9.37
N ASP A 96 11.94 -3.11 -8.68
CA ASP A 96 13.38 -3.18 -8.95
C ASP A 96 13.71 -3.59 -10.41
N CYS A 97 14.98 -3.46 -10.81
CA CYS A 97 15.54 -3.89 -12.09
C CYS A 97 15.15 -3.05 -13.34
N TRP A 98 14.74 -1.79 -13.16
CA TRP A 98 14.39 -0.87 -14.24
C TRP A 98 15.55 -0.01 -14.78
N ALA A 99 16.61 0.20 -13.98
CA ALA A 99 17.73 1.07 -14.31
C ALA A 99 18.98 0.31 -14.78
N GLU A 100 19.89 1.03 -15.42
CA GLU A 100 21.26 0.55 -15.66
C GLU A 100 21.99 0.29 -14.34
N SER A 101 22.99 -0.59 -14.37
CA SER A 101 23.78 -0.95 -13.18
C SER A 101 24.65 0.18 -12.63
N SER A 102 24.75 1.29 -13.37
CA SER A 102 25.57 2.44 -13.00
C SER A 102 24.86 3.73 -13.36
N ARG A 103 25.11 4.76 -12.55
CA ARG A 103 24.70 6.14 -12.83
C ARG A 103 25.47 6.69 -14.02
N ASP A 104 24.95 7.72 -14.67
CA ASP A 104 25.70 8.46 -15.70
C ASP A 104 26.85 9.29 -15.09
N ASP A 105 27.65 9.93 -15.94
CA ASP A 105 28.79 10.77 -15.53
C ASP A 105 28.39 12.00 -14.68
N LYS A 106 27.09 12.32 -14.62
CA LYS A 106 26.53 13.40 -13.80
C LYS A 106 25.90 12.86 -12.51
N GLY A 107 25.99 11.56 -12.25
CA GLY A 107 25.42 10.91 -11.09
C GLY A 107 23.91 10.63 -11.19
N ASN A 108 23.27 10.76 -12.35
CA ASN A 108 21.84 10.47 -12.49
C ASN A 108 21.59 8.97 -12.64
N LEU A 109 20.46 8.50 -12.13
CA LEU A 109 19.91 7.19 -12.50
C LEU A 109 19.56 7.16 -14.01
N VAL A 110 19.88 6.06 -14.66
CA VAL A 110 19.67 5.89 -16.11
C VAL A 110 18.71 4.73 -16.34
N PRO A 111 17.59 4.93 -17.06
CA PRO A 111 16.71 3.83 -17.46
C PRO A 111 17.47 2.79 -18.29
N LYS A 112 17.26 1.51 -18.01
CA LYS A 112 17.98 0.44 -18.72
C LYS A 112 17.58 0.39 -20.18
N LYS A 113 18.48 0.72 -21.11
CA LYS A 113 18.13 0.90 -22.54
C LYS A 113 17.59 -0.36 -23.21
N SER A 114 17.99 -1.54 -22.72
CA SER A 114 17.55 -2.82 -23.28
C SER A 114 16.09 -3.17 -22.94
N THR A 115 15.57 -2.69 -21.81
CA THR A 115 14.19 -2.98 -21.37
C THR A 115 13.30 -1.74 -21.37
N PHE A 116 13.86 -0.54 -21.20
CA PHE A 116 13.18 0.76 -21.23
C PHE A 116 13.80 1.70 -22.28
N PRO A 117 13.79 1.33 -23.57
CA PRO A 117 14.51 2.05 -24.63
C PRO A 117 14.03 3.50 -24.83
N SER A 118 12.76 3.79 -24.56
CA SER A 118 12.19 5.14 -24.68
C SER A 118 12.46 6.03 -23.46
N GLY A 119 12.99 5.45 -22.37
CA GLY A 119 13.18 6.11 -21.08
C GLY A 119 11.90 6.25 -20.25
N ILE A 120 12.07 6.51 -18.94
CA ILE A 120 10.96 6.52 -17.97
C ILE A 120 10.01 7.70 -18.19
N LYS A 121 10.49 8.86 -18.62
CA LYS A 121 9.60 10.00 -18.92
C LYS A 121 8.58 9.66 -20.01
N ALA A 122 9.02 9.06 -21.12
CA ALA A 122 8.11 8.66 -22.20
C ALA A 122 7.10 7.61 -21.73
N LEU A 123 7.52 6.71 -20.84
CA LEU A 123 6.64 5.72 -20.21
C LEU A 123 5.62 6.38 -19.28
N ALA A 124 6.04 7.36 -18.47
CA ALA A 124 5.14 8.13 -17.61
C ALA A 124 4.10 8.89 -18.45
N ASP A 125 4.53 9.58 -19.52
CA ASP A 125 3.63 10.28 -20.43
C ASP A 125 2.60 9.30 -21.07
N TYR A 126 3.03 8.08 -21.43
CA TYR A 126 2.12 7.05 -21.92
C TYR A 126 1.09 6.65 -20.86
N VAL A 127 1.53 6.33 -19.63
CA VAL A 127 0.65 5.92 -18.53
C VAL A 127 -0.32 7.05 -18.16
N HIS A 128 0.15 8.30 -18.11
CA HIS A 128 -0.69 9.48 -17.88
C HIS A 128 -1.72 9.70 -18.99
N SER A 129 -1.39 9.42 -20.24
CA SER A 129 -2.35 9.51 -21.37
C SER A 129 -3.54 8.56 -21.21
N LYS A 130 -3.41 7.52 -20.38
CA LYS A 130 -4.47 6.56 -20.03
C LYS A 130 -5.27 6.97 -18.78
N GLY A 131 -4.92 8.09 -18.15
CA GLY A 131 -5.48 8.55 -16.87
C GLY A 131 -4.91 7.85 -15.64
N LEU A 132 -3.89 7.00 -15.83
CA LEU A 132 -3.20 6.27 -14.77
C LEU A 132 -2.01 7.09 -14.23
N LYS A 133 -1.38 6.59 -13.17
CA LYS A 133 -0.22 7.16 -12.49
C LYS A 133 0.94 6.17 -12.54
N LEU A 134 2.17 6.65 -12.76
CA LEU A 134 3.36 5.80 -12.82
C LEU A 134 4.12 5.83 -11.50
N GLY A 135 4.37 4.66 -10.93
CA GLY A 135 5.28 4.48 -9.81
C GLY A 135 6.64 3.95 -10.21
N ILE A 136 7.63 4.25 -9.39
CA ILE A 136 9.00 3.77 -9.53
C ILE A 136 9.52 3.24 -8.19
N TYR A 137 10.65 2.56 -8.26
CA TYR A 137 11.33 1.96 -7.12
C TYR A 137 12.76 2.48 -6.98
N SER A 138 13.18 2.70 -5.74
CA SER A 138 14.59 2.86 -5.37
C SER A 138 14.80 2.31 -3.96
N ASP A 139 16.01 2.48 -3.43
CA ASP A 139 16.42 1.97 -2.13
C ASP A 139 17.10 3.07 -1.31
N ALA A 140 16.82 3.11 0.00
CA ALA A 140 17.56 3.86 1.00
C ALA A 140 18.96 3.25 1.28
N GLY A 141 19.66 2.80 0.23
CA GLY A 141 20.97 2.17 0.27
C GLY A 141 21.79 2.51 -0.97
N TYR A 142 23.00 1.96 -1.05
CA TYR A 142 23.90 2.19 -2.18
C TYR A 142 23.46 1.44 -3.46
N TYR A 143 22.82 0.29 -3.26
CA TYR A 143 22.27 -0.56 -4.32
C TYR A 143 20.89 -1.04 -3.90
N THR A 144 20.03 -1.32 -4.87
CA THR A 144 18.75 -1.96 -4.59
C THR A 144 18.90 -3.40 -4.11
N CYS A 145 17.84 -3.99 -3.57
CA CYS A 145 17.86 -5.36 -3.06
C CYS A 145 18.36 -6.40 -4.08
N SER A 146 18.00 -6.28 -5.37
CA SER A 146 18.53 -7.16 -6.42
C SER A 146 20.01 -6.93 -6.75
N LYS A 147 20.58 -5.80 -6.31
CA LYS A 147 21.93 -5.31 -6.65
C LYS A 147 22.14 -5.09 -8.16
N LYS A 148 21.07 -5.00 -8.95
CA LYS A 148 21.15 -4.79 -10.40
C LYS A 148 21.14 -3.32 -10.81
N GLN A 149 20.82 -2.42 -9.88
CA GLN A 149 20.87 -0.98 -10.09
C GLN A 149 21.30 -0.22 -8.82
N PRO A 150 21.76 1.04 -8.94
CA PRO A 150 22.04 1.89 -7.80
C PRO A 150 20.79 2.18 -6.97
N GLY A 151 20.96 2.28 -5.65
CA GLY A 151 19.99 2.90 -4.75
C GLY A 151 20.22 4.42 -4.68
N SER A 152 19.48 5.11 -3.81
CA SER A 152 19.47 6.58 -3.73
C SER A 152 20.15 7.15 -2.48
N LEU A 153 20.78 6.32 -1.63
CA LEU A 153 21.47 6.83 -0.44
C LEU A 153 22.59 7.82 -0.84
N GLY A 154 22.50 9.05 -0.33
CA GLY A 154 23.41 10.15 -0.66
C GLY A 154 23.11 10.88 -1.98
N HIS A 155 22.10 10.42 -2.74
CA HIS A 155 21.65 11.03 -4.00
C HIS A 155 20.18 11.46 -3.95
N GLU A 156 19.57 11.53 -2.76
CA GLU A 156 18.13 11.66 -2.59
C GLU A 156 17.56 12.91 -3.28
N GLU A 157 18.22 14.07 -3.12
CA GLU A 157 17.76 15.31 -3.75
C GLU A 157 17.85 15.26 -5.28
N GLN A 158 18.92 14.67 -5.83
CA GLN A 158 19.11 14.51 -7.26
C GLN A 158 18.09 13.54 -7.86
N ASP A 159 17.89 12.40 -7.20
CA ASP A 159 16.98 11.35 -7.66
C ASP A 159 15.52 11.79 -7.55
N ALA A 160 15.13 12.45 -6.45
CA ALA A 160 13.79 13.01 -6.31
C ALA A 160 13.46 14.03 -7.41
N LYS A 161 14.40 14.93 -7.74
CA LYS A 161 14.25 15.87 -8.88
C LYS A 161 14.17 15.13 -10.22
N THR A 162 14.94 14.06 -10.39
CA THR A 162 14.90 13.21 -11.58
C THR A 162 13.52 12.56 -11.73
N PHE A 163 13.01 11.93 -10.68
CA PHE A 163 11.67 11.32 -10.64
C PHE A 163 10.58 12.34 -10.94
N ALA A 164 10.63 13.52 -10.33
CA ALA A 164 9.68 14.59 -10.61
C ALA A 164 9.75 15.06 -12.08
N SER A 165 10.96 15.20 -12.65
CA SER A 165 11.16 15.59 -14.05
C SER A 165 10.62 14.55 -15.05
N TRP A 166 10.67 13.28 -14.66
CA TRP A 166 10.10 12.16 -15.41
C TRP A 166 8.59 12.03 -15.23
N GLY A 167 7.97 12.76 -14.30
CA GLY A 167 6.54 12.70 -14.05
C GLY A 167 6.12 11.52 -13.16
N ILE A 168 7.02 10.94 -12.36
CA ILE A 168 6.68 9.89 -11.40
C ILE A 168 5.64 10.40 -10.39
N ASP A 169 4.73 9.51 -9.99
CA ASP A 169 3.62 9.78 -9.07
C ASP A 169 3.73 9.00 -7.75
N TYR A 170 4.54 7.95 -7.73
CA TYR A 170 4.70 7.04 -6.60
C TYR A 170 6.15 6.57 -6.50
N LEU A 171 6.73 6.57 -5.30
CA LEU A 171 8.04 5.98 -5.01
C LEU A 171 7.89 4.91 -3.94
N LYS A 172 8.19 3.66 -4.28
CA LYS A 172 8.56 2.61 -3.31
C LYS A 172 10.03 2.78 -2.97
N TYR A 173 10.36 2.86 -1.69
CA TYR A 173 11.70 3.12 -1.21
C TYR A 173 12.13 2.07 -0.22
N ASP A 174 13.05 1.21 -0.66
CA ASP A 174 13.49 0.00 0.05
C ASP A 174 14.60 0.26 1.06
N ASN A 175 15.12 -0.80 1.69
CA ASN A 175 16.03 -0.70 2.83
C ASN A 175 17.30 -1.57 2.71
N CYS A 176 17.62 -2.15 1.55
CA CYS A 176 18.79 -3.00 1.36
C CYS A 176 20.11 -2.20 1.23
N ASN A 177 21.26 -2.88 1.36
CA ASN A 177 22.59 -2.34 1.07
C ASN A 177 22.88 -0.92 1.61
N ASN A 178 22.36 -0.61 2.80
CA ASN A 178 22.55 0.65 3.47
C ASN A 178 23.90 0.70 4.22
N ASP A 179 24.22 1.86 4.80
CA ASP A 179 25.42 2.13 5.59
C ASP A 179 25.28 1.78 7.08
N PHE A 180 24.33 0.89 7.43
CA PHE A 180 23.90 0.54 8.79
C PHE A 180 23.24 1.69 9.56
N SER A 181 23.00 2.85 8.94
CA SER A 181 22.19 3.89 9.54
C SER A 181 20.72 3.44 9.61
N LYS A 182 20.01 3.95 10.62
CA LYS A 182 18.64 3.51 10.92
C LYS A 182 17.67 4.03 9.86
N PRO A 183 16.57 3.30 9.56
CA PRO A 183 15.52 3.80 8.67
C PRO A 183 14.96 5.16 9.15
N THR A 184 14.82 5.35 10.47
CA THR A 184 14.41 6.63 11.08
C THR A 184 15.35 7.81 10.80
N GLN A 185 16.55 7.57 10.27
CA GLN A 185 17.49 8.61 9.83
C GLN A 185 17.45 8.81 8.30
N ARG A 186 17.38 7.71 7.52
CA ARG A 186 17.44 7.77 6.05
C ARG A 186 16.13 8.20 5.40
N TYR A 187 14.99 7.64 5.81
CA TYR A 187 13.70 7.96 5.19
C TYR A 187 13.30 9.44 5.27
N PRO A 188 13.54 10.18 6.39
CA PRO A 188 13.32 11.62 6.43
C PRO A 188 14.15 12.44 5.42
N VAL A 189 15.30 11.92 4.96
CA VAL A 189 16.11 12.59 3.92
C VAL A 189 15.38 12.53 2.58
N MET A 190 14.95 11.34 2.15
CA MET A 190 14.16 11.18 0.92
C MET A 190 12.81 11.91 1.01
N THR A 191 12.16 11.92 2.18
CA THR A 191 10.92 12.69 2.40
C THR A 191 11.11 14.16 2.03
N ARG A 192 12.16 14.80 2.56
CA ARG A 192 12.48 16.21 2.26
C ARG A 192 12.82 16.42 0.79
N ALA A 193 13.58 15.49 0.20
CA ALA A 193 13.92 15.54 -1.21
C ALA A 193 12.66 15.52 -2.10
N LEU A 194 11.71 14.62 -1.84
CA LEU A 194 10.44 14.54 -2.56
C LEU A 194 9.59 15.80 -2.39
N MET A 195 9.48 16.32 -1.17
CA MET A 195 8.75 17.58 -0.89
C MET A 195 9.34 18.78 -1.64
N ASN A 196 10.66 18.77 -1.87
CA ASN A 196 11.39 19.83 -2.58
C ASN A 196 11.48 19.59 -4.10
N ALA A 197 11.04 18.44 -4.61
CA ALA A 197 11.18 18.08 -6.03
C ALA A 197 10.18 18.80 -6.96
N GLY A 198 9.18 19.50 -6.39
CA GLY A 198 8.21 20.30 -7.16
C GLY A 198 7.05 19.51 -7.76
N ARG A 199 6.94 18.20 -7.46
CA ARG A 199 5.80 17.34 -7.82
C ARG A 199 5.40 16.50 -6.61
N PRO A 200 4.10 16.44 -6.22
CA PRO A 200 3.65 15.51 -5.22
C PRO A 200 3.86 14.06 -5.68
N ILE A 201 4.63 13.29 -4.91
CA ILE A 201 4.91 11.87 -5.15
C ILE A 201 4.42 11.09 -3.91
N PHE A 202 3.62 10.06 -4.12
CA PHE A 202 3.20 9.15 -3.05
C PHE A 202 4.42 8.40 -2.56
N PHE A 203 4.70 8.42 -1.26
CA PHE A 203 5.93 7.84 -0.71
C PHE A 203 5.65 6.62 0.14
N SER A 204 6.11 5.46 -0.33
CA SER A 204 5.87 4.14 0.25
C SER A 204 7.16 3.60 0.85
N LEU A 205 7.21 3.48 2.17
CA LEU A 205 8.37 3.02 2.91
C LEU A 205 8.42 1.49 2.90
N CYS A 206 9.59 0.91 2.64
CA CYS A 206 9.79 -0.53 2.57
C CYS A 206 11.01 -0.93 3.39
N GLU A 207 10.89 -0.94 4.72
CA GLU A 207 11.95 -1.40 5.63
C GLU A 207 11.57 -2.67 6.40
N TRP A 208 10.51 -3.34 5.95
CA TRP A 208 10.05 -4.65 6.42
C TRP A 208 9.55 -4.72 7.88
N GLY A 209 9.14 -3.59 8.45
CA GLY A 209 8.78 -3.45 9.86
C GLY A 209 9.95 -3.08 10.79
N ASP A 210 11.15 -2.81 10.25
CA ASP A 210 12.36 -2.54 11.02
C ASP A 210 12.26 -1.27 11.87
N LEU A 211 12.25 -1.43 13.19
CA LEU A 211 11.95 -0.35 14.16
C LEU A 211 10.50 0.17 14.09
N HIS A 212 9.55 -0.71 13.74
CA HIS A 212 8.10 -0.48 13.88
C HIS A 212 7.62 0.82 13.18
N PRO A 213 7.62 0.86 11.84
CA PRO A 213 7.34 2.07 11.07
C PRO A 213 5.96 2.64 11.31
N ALA A 214 4.99 1.86 11.80
CA ALA A 214 3.70 2.42 12.22
C ALA A 214 3.82 3.51 13.30
N LEU A 215 4.89 3.50 14.11
CA LEU A 215 5.12 4.48 15.17
C LEU A 215 5.71 5.81 14.66
N TRP A 216 6.32 5.84 13.47
CA TRP A 216 7.05 7.02 12.97
C TRP A 216 6.78 7.37 11.50
N GLY A 217 6.40 6.38 10.70
CA GLY A 217 6.15 6.43 9.26
C GLY A 217 5.11 7.46 8.87
N TYR A 218 4.08 7.71 9.69
CA TYR A 218 3.05 8.71 9.42
C TYR A 218 3.60 10.12 9.15
N ASN A 219 4.72 10.46 9.79
CA ASN A 219 5.31 11.79 9.62
C ASN A 219 6.16 11.91 8.36
N VAL A 220 6.52 10.79 7.74
CA VAL A 220 7.55 10.76 6.68
C VAL A 220 7.07 10.07 5.41
N GLY A 221 5.98 9.31 5.45
CA GLY A 221 5.49 8.44 4.37
C GLY A 221 3.97 8.45 4.26
N ASN A 222 3.46 8.04 3.09
CA ASN A 222 2.03 7.81 2.88
C ASN A 222 1.61 6.36 3.16
N SER A 223 2.56 5.42 3.09
CA SER A 223 2.41 4.05 3.58
C SER A 223 3.76 3.51 4.04
N TRP A 224 3.73 2.44 4.83
CA TRP A 224 4.93 1.76 5.30
C TRP A 224 4.71 0.27 5.46
N ARG A 225 5.64 -0.52 4.92
CA ARG A 225 5.66 -1.97 5.09
C ARG A 225 5.76 -2.31 6.57
N THR A 226 4.84 -3.13 7.08
CA THR A 226 4.83 -3.54 8.50
C THR A 226 5.54 -4.87 8.74
N THR A 227 5.94 -5.55 7.66
CA THR A 227 6.36 -6.96 7.65
C THR A 227 7.37 -7.25 6.55
N ASN A 228 8.06 -8.39 6.66
CA ASN A 228 8.83 -9.00 5.57
C ASN A 228 7.96 -9.31 4.35
N ASP A 229 8.61 -9.59 3.22
CA ASP A 229 7.91 -9.86 1.96
C ASP A 229 6.86 -10.97 2.08
N ILE A 230 5.72 -10.76 1.43
CA ILE A 230 4.71 -11.80 1.22
C ILE A 230 5.24 -12.83 0.21
N SER A 231 4.61 -13.99 0.20
CA SER A 231 4.80 -14.98 -0.86
C SER A 231 3.45 -15.61 -1.14
N ASP A 232 3.25 -16.10 -2.35
CA ASP A 232 2.00 -16.70 -2.80
C ASP A 232 1.76 -18.10 -2.18
N ASN A 233 1.51 -18.11 -0.88
CA ASN A 233 1.07 -19.27 -0.11
C ASN A 233 0.32 -18.81 1.14
N TRP A 234 -0.56 -19.69 1.63
CA TRP A 234 -1.47 -19.40 2.74
C TRP A 234 -0.75 -18.95 4.02
N ASP A 235 0.29 -19.67 4.43
CA ASP A 235 0.98 -19.42 5.71
C ASP A 235 1.68 -18.05 5.70
N SER A 236 2.27 -17.66 4.57
CA SER A 236 2.84 -16.32 4.40
C SER A 236 1.75 -15.25 4.50
N MET A 237 0.66 -15.39 3.74
CA MET A 237 -0.45 -14.43 3.74
C MET A 237 -1.04 -14.21 5.14
N VAL A 238 -1.35 -15.28 5.86
CA VAL A 238 -1.88 -15.20 7.24
C VAL A 238 -0.85 -14.54 8.17
N SER A 239 0.41 -14.92 8.07
CA SER A 239 1.48 -14.35 8.90
C SER A 239 1.65 -12.84 8.67
N ARG A 240 1.48 -12.33 7.44
CA ARG A 240 1.50 -10.89 7.16
C ARG A 240 0.29 -10.18 7.77
N ALA A 241 -0.90 -10.77 7.62
CA ALA A 241 -2.13 -10.23 8.18
C ALA A 241 -2.05 -10.07 9.72
N ASP A 242 -1.60 -11.11 10.42
CA ASP A 242 -1.49 -11.09 11.89
C ASP A 242 -0.47 -10.07 12.40
N GLN A 243 0.70 -9.97 11.76
CA GLN A 243 1.71 -8.99 12.15
C GLN A 243 1.26 -7.55 11.88
N ASN A 244 0.48 -7.33 10.82
CA ASN A 244 -0.05 -6.01 10.46
C ASN A 244 -1.18 -5.55 11.40
N GLU A 245 -1.96 -6.48 11.94
CA GLU A 245 -3.10 -6.21 12.82
C GLU A 245 -2.70 -5.46 14.09
N VAL A 246 -1.50 -5.73 14.62
CA VAL A 246 -0.93 -5.08 15.81
C VAL A 246 -0.87 -3.54 15.69
N TYR A 247 -0.82 -3.02 14.46
CA TYR A 247 -0.71 -1.58 14.18
C TYR A 247 -2.02 -0.93 13.76
N ALA A 248 -3.16 -1.60 13.89
CA ALA A 248 -4.46 -1.11 13.40
C ALA A 248 -4.83 0.29 13.88
N ASP A 249 -4.45 0.66 15.12
CA ASP A 249 -4.70 1.99 15.69
C ASP A 249 -3.91 3.15 15.05
N LEU A 250 -2.90 2.83 14.25
CA LEU A 250 -1.94 3.80 13.73
C LEU A 250 -2.21 4.18 12.28
N ALA A 251 -2.91 3.32 11.52
CA ALA A 251 -3.36 3.63 10.17
C ALA A 251 -4.51 4.65 10.21
N ARG A 252 -4.43 5.66 9.33
CA ARG A 252 -5.43 6.72 9.17
C ARG A 252 -5.24 7.43 7.84
N PRO A 253 -6.18 8.27 7.38
CA PRO A 253 -6.00 9.04 6.15
C PRO A 253 -4.62 9.72 6.06
N ALA A 254 -4.01 9.58 4.88
CA ALA A 254 -2.64 9.96 4.52
C ALA A 254 -1.50 9.07 5.05
N GLY A 255 -1.77 8.00 5.80
CA GLY A 255 -0.75 7.09 6.32
C GLY A 255 -1.28 5.68 6.60
N TRP A 256 -0.86 4.71 5.79
CA TRP A 256 -1.41 3.35 5.80
C TRP A 256 -0.36 2.30 6.16
N ASN A 257 -0.74 1.35 7.02
CA ASN A 257 0.03 0.14 7.22
C ASN A 257 -0.01 -0.70 5.93
N ASP A 258 1.15 -1.18 5.49
CA ASP A 258 1.30 -1.96 4.27
C ASP A 258 1.72 -3.41 4.60
N PRO A 259 0.78 -4.37 4.61
CA PRO A 259 1.07 -5.79 4.75
C PRO A 259 1.65 -6.45 3.48
N ASP A 260 2.12 -5.65 2.51
CA ASP A 260 2.69 -6.03 1.22
C ASP A 260 1.65 -6.27 0.10
N MET A 261 2.15 -6.53 -1.11
CA MET A 261 1.36 -6.64 -2.35
C MET A 261 0.37 -7.82 -2.36
N LEU A 262 -0.67 -7.72 -3.18
CA LEU A 262 -1.66 -8.80 -3.37
C LEU A 262 -1.09 -9.93 -4.22
N GLU A 263 -1.28 -11.17 -3.77
CA GLU A 263 -0.88 -12.39 -4.49
C GLU A 263 -2.02 -13.00 -5.31
N VAL A 264 -3.19 -12.36 -5.30
CA VAL A 264 -4.41 -12.84 -5.96
C VAL A 264 -4.15 -13.13 -7.43
N GLY A 265 -4.22 -14.42 -7.79
CA GLY A 265 -4.06 -14.89 -9.16
C GLY A 265 -2.65 -15.32 -9.57
N ASN A 266 -1.68 -15.40 -8.66
CA ASN A 266 -0.32 -15.89 -8.98
C ASN A 266 -0.19 -17.43 -9.00
N GLY A 267 -1.20 -18.16 -8.50
CA GLY A 267 -1.39 -19.60 -8.67
C GLY A 267 -0.95 -20.49 -7.50
N GLY A 268 -0.34 -19.93 -6.46
CA GLY A 268 0.14 -20.61 -5.26
C GLY A 268 -0.90 -20.80 -4.15
N MET A 269 -2.05 -20.11 -4.23
CA MET A 269 -3.20 -20.29 -3.34
C MET A 269 -4.47 -20.67 -4.12
N LYS A 270 -5.44 -21.26 -3.42
CA LYS A 270 -6.76 -21.60 -3.97
C LYS A 270 -7.65 -20.36 -4.09
N LYS A 271 -8.71 -20.44 -4.89
CA LYS A 271 -9.69 -19.35 -5.05
C LYS A 271 -10.19 -18.80 -3.71
N ASP A 272 -10.60 -19.68 -2.80
CA ASP A 272 -11.16 -19.25 -1.51
C ASP A 272 -10.10 -18.59 -0.62
N GLU A 273 -8.86 -19.06 -0.68
CA GLU A 273 -7.73 -18.45 0.02
C GLU A 273 -7.42 -17.05 -0.53
N TYR A 274 -7.55 -16.85 -1.84
CA TYR A 274 -7.46 -15.52 -2.46
C TYR A 274 -8.63 -14.59 -2.10
N ILE A 275 -9.85 -15.12 -1.95
CA ILE A 275 -10.99 -14.32 -1.49
C ILE A 275 -10.72 -13.83 -0.06
N VAL A 276 -10.21 -14.71 0.82
CA VAL A 276 -9.78 -14.33 2.17
C VAL A 276 -8.70 -13.25 2.11
N HIS A 277 -7.62 -13.49 1.36
CA HIS A 277 -6.49 -12.56 1.21
C HIS A 277 -6.99 -11.15 0.86
N PHE A 278 -7.75 -11.04 -0.22
CA PHE A 278 -8.27 -9.76 -0.68
C PHE A 278 -9.19 -9.09 0.34
N SER A 279 -10.03 -9.87 1.03
CA SER A 279 -10.95 -9.35 2.05
C SER A 279 -10.22 -8.81 3.27
N ILE A 280 -9.18 -9.51 3.74
CA ILE A 280 -8.34 -9.07 4.86
C ILE A 280 -7.57 -7.79 4.51
N TRP A 281 -6.98 -7.71 3.32
CA TRP A 281 -6.30 -6.50 2.86
C TRP A 281 -7.27 -5.32 2.75
N ALA A 282 -8.47 -5.57 2.23
CA ALA A 282 -9.47 -4.53 2.09
C ALA A 282 -9.89 -3.96 3.46
N ILE A 283 -10.32 -4.81 4.39
CA ILE A 283 -10.80 -4.37 5.71
C ILE A 283 -9.68 -3.82 6.59
N SER A 284 -8.43 -4.23 6.38
CA SER A 284 -7.27 -3.70 7.09
C SER A 284 -6.76 -2.36 6.56
N LYS A 285 -7.44 -1.76 5.56
CA LYS A 285 -7.00 -0.51 4.91
C LYS A 285 -5.60 -0.60 4.31
N ALA A 286 -5.19 -1.79 3.91
CA ALA A 286 -3.94 -2.01 3.20
C ALA A 286 -3.99 -1.33 1.81
N PRO A 287 -2.83 -0.93 1.28
CA PRO A 287 -2.64 -0.78 -0.17
C PRO A 287 -3.20 -2.00 -0.92
N LEU A 288 -4.01 -1.76 -1.96
CA LEU A 288 -4.47 -2.84 -2.85
C LEU A 288 -3.66 -2.77 -4.15
N LEU A 289 -2.41 -3.24 -4.06
CA LEU A 289 -1.49 -3.35 -5.20
C LEU A 289 -1.55 -4.77 -5.77
N ILE A 290 -2.17 -4.94 -6.93
CA ILE A 290 -2.25 -6.23 -7.63
C ILE A 290 -0.83 -6.67 -8.01
N GLY A 291 -0.46 -7.91 -7.65
CA GLY A 291 0.85 -8.49 -7.96
C GLY A 291 0.86 -9.53 -9.08
N CYS A 292 -0.28 -9.87 -9.68
CA CYS A 292 -0.37 -10.83 -10.79
C CYS A 292 -0.30 -10.16 -12.18
N ASP A 293 -0.19 -10.95 -13.25
CA ASP A 293 -0.27 -10.44 -14.62
C ASP A 293 -1.71 -10.10 -15.02
N VAL A 294 -2.07 -8.82 -14.91
CA VAL A 294 -3.42 -8.33 -15.25
C VAL A 294 -3.75 -8.37 -16.74
N ARG A 295 -2.77 -8.67 -17.61
CA ARG A 295 -3.01 -8.85 -19.06
C ARG A 295 -3.72 -10.16 -19.36
N ASN A 296 -3.64 -11.12 -18.44
CA ASN A 296 -4.20 -12.45 -18.60
C ASN A 296 -4.87 -12.96 -17.32
N THR A 297 -5.80 -12.18 -16.77
CA THR A 297 -6.57 -12.60 -15.60
C THR A 297 -7.68 -13.59 -15.97
N THR A 298 -7.86 -14.63 -15.15
CA THR A 298 -9.05 -15.48 -15.24
C THR A 298 -10.29 -14.73 -14.73
N LYS A 299 -11.48 -15.22 -15.10
CA LYS A 299 -12.75 -14.70 -14.56
C LYS A 299 -12.79 -14.76 -13.03
N GLU A 300 -12.23 -15.82 -12.43
CA GLU A 300 -12.20 -16.00 -10.98
C GLU A 300 -11.35 -14.94 -10.28
N VAL A 301 -10.18 -14.61 -10.84
CA VAL A 301 -9.35 -13.51 -10.33
C VAL A 301 -10.10 -12.19 -10.41
N MET A 302 -10.76 -11.91 -11.56
CA MET A 302 -11.55 -10.69 -11.75
C MET A 302 -12.73 -10.59 -10.78
N GLU A 303 -13.42 -11.69 -10.46
CA GLU A 303 -14.49 -11.72 -9.46
C GLU A 303 -14.01 -11.23 -8.08
N ILE A 304 -12.73 -11.46 -7.75
CA ILE A 304 -12.13 -11.05 -6.47
C ILE A 304 -11.71 -9.59 -6.54
N ILE A 305 -10.78 -9.25 -7.46
CA ILE A 305 -10.15 -7.92 -7.49
C ILE A 305 -11.10 -6.81 -7.98
N ALA A 306 -12.19 -7.16 -8.67
CA ALA A 306 -13.20 -6.19 -9.12
C ALA A 306 -14.41 -6.08 -8.19
N ASN A 307 -14.40 -6.73 -7.02
CA ASN A 307 -15.52 -6.72 -6.09
C ASN A 307 -15.73 -5.33 -5.47
N LYS A 308 -16.71 -4.59 -5.98
CA LYS A 308 -17.01 -3.21 -5.58
C LYS A 308 -17.36 -3.05 -4.11
N GLU A 309 -18.02 -4.05 -3.50
CA GLU A 309 -18.42 -3.98 -2.09
C GLU A 309 -17.18 -4.07 -1.19
N VAL A 310 -16.31 -5.04 -1.45
CA VAL A 310 -15.03 -5.19 -0.72
C VAL A 310 -14.12 -3.97 -0.95
N LEU A 311 -14.06 -3.47 -2.18
CA LEU A 311 -13.33 -2.23 -2.49
C LEU A 311 -13.88 -1.02 -1.74
N SER A 312 -15.21 -0.89 -1.62
CA SER A 312 -15.82 0.21 -0.88
C SER A 312 -15.46 0.20 0.61
N VAL A 313 -15.29 -1.00 1.19
CA VAL A 313 -14.81 -1.15 2.57
C VAL A 313 -13.37 -0.64 2.68
N ASN A 314 -12.47 -1.01 1.77
CA ASN A 314 -11.10 -0.48 1.76
C ASN A 314 -11.05 1.04 1.56
N GLN A 315 -11.88 1.57 0.65
CA GLN A 315 -11.89 2.98 0.29
C GLN A 315 -12.81 3.86 1.15
N ASP A 316 -13.44 3.31 2.20
CA ASP A 316 -14.23 4.12 3.14
C ASP A 316 -13.41 5.27 3.74
N LYS A 317 -14.00 6.46 3.71
CA LYS A 317 -13.35 7.74 4.01
C LYS A 317 -13.01 7.94 5.48
N LEU A 318 -13.63 7.18 6.39
CA LEU A 318 -13.25 7.23 7.80
C LEU A 318 -11.82 6.71 7.97
N GLY A 319 -11.38 5.80 7.10
CA GLY A 319 -9.98 5.39 7.00
C GLY A 319 -9.47 4.66 8.24
N VAL A 320 -10.37 4.03 8.99
CA VAL A 320 -10.01 3.24 10.18
C VAL A 320 -9.71 1.81 9.74
N GLN A 321 -8.52 1.33 10.07
CA GLN A 321 -8.16 -0.07 9.90
C GLN A 321 -8.94 -0.94 10.90
N ALA A 322 -9.46 -2.06 10.43
CA ALA A 322 -10.19 -3.00 11.27
C ALA A 322 -9.29 -3.66 12.32
N LYS A 323 -9.92 -4.04 13.43
CA LYS A 323 -9.26 -4.76 14.54
C LYS A 323 -9.87 -6.13 14.73
N LYS A 324 -9.06 -7.07 15.20
CA LYS A 324 -9.54 -8.35 15.74
C LYS A 324 -10.20 -8.05 17.10
N VAL A 325 -11.51 -8.29 17.20
CA VAL A 325 -12.29 -7.96 18.42
C VAL A 325 -12.68 -9.19 19.23
N ARG A 326 -12.60 -10.38 18.63
CA ARG A 326 -12.86 -11.66 19.30
C ARG A 326 -12.07 -12.75 18.61
N MET A 327 -11.51 -13.66 19.40
CA MET A 327 -10.89 -14.89 18.94
C MET A 327 -11.42 -16.04 19.80
N GLU A 328 -11.99 -17.06 19.17
CA GLU A 328 -12.48 -18.28 19.84
C GLU A 328 -12.00 -19.53 19.10
N GLY A 329 -10.94 -20.15 19.61
CA GLY A 329 -10.25 -21.20 18.88
C GLY A 329 -9.69 -20.64 17.57
N ASP A 330 -10.09 -21.22 16.45
CA ASP A 330 -9.67 -20.78 15.11
C ASP A 330 -10.62 -19.75 14.48
N LEU A 331 -11.64 -19.27 15.21
CA LEU A 331 -12.56 -18.22 14.76
C LEU A 331 -12.03 -16.83 15.12
N GLU A 332 -12.03 -15.92 14.15
CA GLU A 332 -11.69 -14.51 14.35
C GLU A 332 -12.82 -13.59 13.88
N VAL A 333 -13.21 -12.65 14.73
CA VAL A 333 -14.15 -11.59 14.37
C VAL A 333 -13.35 -10.31 14.19
N ILE A 334 -13.38 -9.77 12.97
CA ILE A 334 -12.70 -8.52 12.61
C ILE A 334 -13.77 -7.46 12.34
N LEU A 335 -13.68 -6.34 13.06
CA LEU A 335 -14.64 -5.25 12.98
C LEU A 335 -14.02 -3.98 12.43
N GLN A 336 -14.74 -3.36 11.50
CA GLN A 336 -14.50 -2.02 11.02
C GLN A 336 -15.73 -1.14 11.21
N PHE A 337 -15.53 0.03 11.81
CA PHE A 337 -16.50 1.12 11.77
C PHE A 337 -16.34 1.89 10.45
N SER A 338 -17.45 2.20 9.79
CA SER A 338 -17.51 3.14 8.67
C SER A 338 -18.25 4.40 9.11
N CYS A 339 -18.22 5.45 8.29
CA CYS A 339 -18.85 6.73 8.63
C CYS A 339 -20.39 6.65 8.81
N CYS A 340 -21.05 5.62 8.27
CA CYS A 340 -22.50 5.43 8.32
C CYS A 340 -22.95 3.99 8.63
N ASP A 341 -22.05 3.01 8.56
CA ASP A 341 -22.33 1.56 8.67
C ASP A 341 -21.24 0.87 9.52
N ILE A 342 -21.46 -0.40 9.87
CA ILE A 342 -20.41 -1.28 10.42
C ILE A 342 -20.11 -2.34 9.36
N ALA A 343 -18.84 -2.47 8.97
CA ALA A 343 -18.36 -3.59 8.17
C ALA A 343 -17.83 -4.67 9.12
N ILE A 344 -18.47 -5.83 9.10
CA ILE A 344 -18.07 -7.00 9.88
C ILE A 344 -17.50 -8.02 8.91
N MET A 345 -16.25 -8.44 9.13
CA MET A 345 -15.69 -9.61 8.48
C MET A 345 -15.56 -10.72 9.51
N LEU A 346 -16.25 -11.83 9.25
CA LEU A 346 -16.04 -13.08 9.96
C LEU A 346 -14.95 -13.85 9.23
N PHE A 347 -13.81 -14.01 9.91
CA PHE A 347 -12.70 -14.78 9.39
C PHE A 347 -12.62 -16.11 10.14
N PHE A 348 -12.59 -17.20 9.38
CA PHE A 348 -12.37 -18.53 9.93
C PHE A 348 -10.97 -18.98 9.54
N HIS A 349 -10.12 -19.27 10.51
CA HIS A 349 -8.95 -20.10 10.30
C HIS A 349 -9.49 -21.54 10.31
N ILE A 350 -9.56 -22.27 9.20
CA ILE A 350 -10.08 -23.66 9.23
C ILE A 350 -9.03 -24.61 8.69
N ARG A 351 -8.48 -25.42 9.60
CA ARG A 351 -8.09 -26.80 9.29
C ARG A 351 -9.15 -27.73 9.95
N ASN A 352 -10.20 -28.07 9.21
CA ASN A 352 -11.12 -29.22 9.42
C ASN A 352 -12.36 -29.18 10.37
N SER A 353 -13.20 -28.13 10.44
CA SER A 353 -14.56 -28.31 11.01
C SER A 353 -15.57 -27.19 10.71
N GLU A 354 -16.86 -27.55 10.56
CA GLU A 354 -18.01 -26.61 10.53
C GLU A 354 -18.41 -26.20 11.95
N TYR A 355 -18.61 -24.90 12.20
CA TYR A 355 -19.13 -24.37 13.46
C TYR A 355 -20.30 -23.40 13.24
N TYR A 356 -21.26 -23.39 14.17
CA TYR A 356 -22.36 -22.44 14.25
C TYR A 356 -22.02 -21.34 15.26
N VAL A 357 -22.13 -20.07 14.85
CA VAL A 357 -21.93 -18.91 15.73
C VAL A 357 -23.28 -18.29 16.09
N PRO A 358 -23.74 -18.38 17.35
CA PRO A 358 -24.90 -17.60 17.80
C PRO A 358 -24.51 -16.13 18.00
N PHE A 359 -25.20 -15.22 17.31
CA PHE A 359 -25.11 -13.78 17.51
C PHE A 359 -26.18 -13.31 18.50
N TYR A 360 -25.79 -12.52 19.50
CA TYR A 360 -26.70 -11.80 20.36
C TYR A 360 -26.44 -10.30 20.19
N PHE A 361 -27.40 -9.56 19.63
CA PHE A 361 -27.45 -8.11 19.74
C PHE A 361 -28.08 -7.77 21.10
N ASN A 362 -27.34 -7.09 21.98
CA ASN A 362 -28.00 -6.22 22.95
C ASN A 362 -28.10 -4.85 22.28
N VAL A 363 -29.33 -4.49 21.91
CA VAL A 363 -29.74 -3.21 21.32
C VAL A 363 -29.58 -2.09 22.33
#